data_AF-A0A1W9LWA5-F1
#
_entry.id   AF-A0A1W9LWA5-F1
#
_cell.length_a   1.000
_cell.length_b   1.000
_cell.length_c   1.000
_cell.angle_alpha   90.00
_cell.angle_beta   90.00
_cell.angle_gamma   90.00
#
_symmetry.space_group_name_H-M   'P 1'
#
loop_
_entity.id
_entity.type
_entity.pdbx_description
1 polymer ?
#
loop_
_entity_poly.entity_id
_entity_poly.type
_entity_poly.pdbx_seq_one_letter_code
_entity_poly.pdbx_strand_id
1 'polypeptide(L)' 'MTEAYEPQIVAFACKYCAYAAADLAGSMRLSYPTNVKIIQVP' A
#
# COMPACT_ATOMS: atom_id res chain seq x y z
N MET A 1 3.87 -20.02 -22.24
CA MET A 1 4.30 -19.59 -20.90
C MET A 1 3.18 -18.74 -20.36
N THR A 2 2.41 -19.25 -19.39
CA THR A 2 1.38 -18.46 -18.71
C THR A 2 2.10 -17.36 -17.94
N GLU A 3 2.03 -16.12 -18.40
CA GLU A 3 2.51 -14.97 -17.64
C GLU A 3 1.81 -14.99 -16.28
N ALA A 4 2.60 -15.05 -15.20
CA ALA A 4 2.06 -15.01 -13.85
C ALA A 4 1.43 -13.63 -13.65
N TYR A 5 0.10 -13.59 -13.53
CA TYR A 5 -0.63 -12.36 -13.28
C TYR A 5 -0.27 -11.80 -11.89
N GLU A 6 0.28 -10.59 -11.85
CA GLU A 6 0.50 -9.85 -10.60
C GLU A 6 -0.72 -8.97 -10.30
N PRO A 7 -1.48 -9.24 -9.22
CA PRO A 7 -2.67 -8.48 -8.90
C PRO A 7 -2.29 -7.04 -8.55
N GLN A 8 -3.01 -6.06 -9.07
CA GLN A 8 -2.86 -4.66 -8.68
C GLN A 8 -3.85 -4.34 -7.56
N ILE A 9 -3.35 -3.93 -6.39
CA ILE A 9 -4.18 -3.68 -5.20
C ILE A 9 -4.25 -2.18 -4.96
N VAL A 10 -5.47 -1.64 -4.89
CA VAL A 10 -5.70 -0.22 -4.56
C VAL A 10 -6.32 -0.14 -3.17
N ALA A 11 -5.71 0.63 -2.28
CA ALA A 11 -6.19 0.87 -0.92
C ALA A 11 -6.56 2.35 -0.73
N PHE A 12 -7.78 2.63 -0.29
CA PHE A 12 -8.19 3.97 0.12
C PHE A 12 -7.92 4.14 1.61
N ALA A 13 -7.03 5.06 1.95
CA ALA A 13 -6.57 5.26 3.32
C ALA A 13 -6.94 6.66 3.81
N CYS A 14 -7.62 6.74 4.96
CA CYS A 14 -7.89 8.04 5.59
C CYS A 14 -6.59 8.74 5.97
N LYS A 15 -6.57 10.07 5.84
CA LYS A 15 -5.41 10.91 6.11
C LYS A 15 -4.87 10.74 7.54
N TYR A 16 -5.75 10.61 8.52
CA TYR A 16 -5.37 10.72 9.93
C TYR A 16 -4.88 9.40 10.55
N CYS A 17 -5.41 8.26 10.13
CA CYS A 17 -5.08 6.97 10.74
C CYS A 17 -4.38 6.04 9.75
N ALA A 18 -5.04 5.68 8.65
CA ALA A 18 -4.54 4.65 7.76
C ALA A 18 -3.32 5.10 6.96
N TYR A 19 -3.31 6.34 6.46
CA TYR A 19 -2.15 6.88 5.74
C TYR A 19 -0.95 7.09 6.67
N ALA A 20 -1.18 7.60 7.88
CA ALA A 20 -0.15 7.73 8.91
C ALA A 20 0.43 6.36 9.35
N ALA A 21 -0.40 5.31 9.41
CA ALA A 21 0.07 3.95 9.67
C ALA A 21 0.95 3.41 8.53
N ALA A 22 0.64 3.77 7.27
CA ALA A 22 1.48 3.42 6.12
C ALA A 22 2.85 4.14 6.19
N ASP A 23 2.87 5.41 6.58
CA ASP A 23 4.11 6.17 6.81
C ASP A 23 4.96 5.52 7.93
N LEU A 24 4.31 5.12 9.03
CA LEU A 24 4.98 4.40 10.12
C LEU A 24 5.58 3.08 9.64
N ALA A 25 4.83 2.28 8.88
CA ALA A 25 5.33 1.03 8.29
C ALA A 25 6.56 1.27 7.40
N GLY A 26 6.58 2.37 6.63
CA GLY A 26 7.73 2.81 5.85
C GLY A 26 8.94 3.18 6.71
N SER A 27 8.74 3.93 7.80
CA SER A 27 9.82 4.29 8.74
C SER A 27 10.42 3.06 9.43
N MET A 28 9.60 2.04 9.70
CA MET A 28 10.02 0.75 10.26
C MET A 28 10.67 -0.18 9.23
N ARG A 29 10.67 0.22 7.94
CA ARG A 29 11.18 -0.58 6.81
C ARG A 29 10.52 -1.96 6.73
N LEU A 30 9.22 -2.03 7.00
CA LEU A 30 8.47 -3.28 6.83
C LEU A 30 8.46 -3.65 5.34
N SER A 31 8.70 -4.93 5.05
CA SER A 31 8.62 -5.43 3.66
C SER A 31 7.16 -5.55 3.25
N TYR A 32 6.82 -5.01 2.09
CA TYR A 32 5.51 -5.14 1.46
C TYR A 32 5.68 -5.26 -0.06
N PRO A 33 4.73 -5.91 -0.75
CA PRO A 33 4.82 -6.07 -2.20
C PRO A 33 4.54 -4.75 -2.94
N THR A 34 5.22 -4.54 -4.07
CA THR A 34 5.19 -3.29 -4.86
C THR A 34 3.87 -3.04 -5.60
N ASN A 35 2.97 -4.02 -5.59
CA ASN A 35 1.68 -3.97 -6.28
C ASN A 35 0.57 -3.27 -5.49
N VAL A 36 0.85 -2.82 -4.27
CA VAL A 36 -0.09 -2.06 -3.43
C VAL A 36 0.06 -0.56 -3.69
N LYS A 37 -1.03 0.09 -4.09
CA LYS A 37 -1.12 1.53 -4.35
C LYS A 37 -2.10 2.17 -3.37
N ILE A 38 -1.62 3.11 -2.57
CA ILE A 38 -2.42 3.78 -1.55
C ILE A 38 -2.94 5.11 -2.11
N ILE A 39 -4.25 5.32 -2.04
CA ILE A 39 -4.91 6.58 -2.35
C ILE A 39 -5.31 7.23 -1.02
N GLN A 40 -4.76 8.40 -0.75
CA GLN A 40 -5.13 9.18 0.41
C GLN A 40 -6.52 9.80 0.22
N VAL A 41 -7.41 9.55 1.17
CA VAL A 41 -8.73 10.19 1.28
C VAL A 41 -8.77 11.09 2.53
N PRO A 42 -9.67 12.09 2.56
CA PRO A 42 -9.78 13.03 3.69
C PRO A 42 -9.91 12.34 5.05
#